data_AF-A0A9Q0VIH9-F1
#
_entry.id   AF-A0A9Q0VIH9-F1
#
_cell.length_a   1.000
_cell.length_b   1.000
_cell.length_c   1.000
_cell.angle_alpha   90.00
_cell.angle_beta   90.00
_cell.angle_gamma   90.00
#
_symmetry.space_group_name_H-M   'P 1'
#
loop_
_entity.id
_entity.type
_entity.pdbx_description
1 polymer ?
#
loop_
_entity_poly.entity_id
_entity_poly.type
_entity_poly.pdbx_seq_one_letter_code
_entity_poly.pdbx_strand_id
1 'polypeptide(L)'
;MARIQFNFAFIHFLTTTITLTTYPRVLSSDSESDSFPIIDFDSNLLFHQDYSPPSPPPPPPHPPSSSCTDDLGGIGLIDTACQIVTDVNLTRDVYIEGKGNFYIHPGVRFHCPNFGCSITINISGNFNLSVNSSILTGTFELVANNASFFNGSVVNTTGLAGDPPPQTSGTPQGLEGAGGGHGGRGACCLLDKEKLPEDVWGGDAYSWSSLQEPCSYGSKGGSTSKEVDYGGGGGGRVKMTVKEYLVLDGAILADGGHGGAKGGGGSGGSIHLKAYKMTGGGRISACGGNGFAGGGGGRISVDIFSRHDDPQIFVHGGNSLGCPKNAGGAGTLYDAVARSLTVSNHNMSTDTDTLLLEFPYQPLWTNIYVRNHGRATVPLLWSRVQVQGQISLLCSGVLSFGLAHYASSEFELLAEELFNERLCNQGYKEWKGERKKGENIE
;
A
#
# COMPACT_ATOMS: atom_id res chain seq x y z
N MET A 1 -10.47 10.00 58.74
CA MET A 1 -10.52 11.47 58.93
C MET A 1 -9.87 12.06 57.68
N ALA A 2 -10.52 12.79 56.79
CA ALA A 2 -11.60 13.76 56.92
C ALA A 2 -12.76 13.50 55.94
N ARG A 3 -13.98 13.86 56.39
CA ARG A 3 -15.24 14.01 55.64
C ARG A 3 -15.44 15.51 55.38
N ILE A 4 -16.07 15.88 54.26
CA ILE A 4 -16.98 17.05 54.02
C ILE A 4 -17.48 16.86 52.57
N GLN A 5 -18.70 16.36 52.35
CA GLN A 5 -20.01 17.04 52.21
C GLN A 5 -20.19 17.85 50.91
N PHE A 6 -21.02 17.32 49.99
CA PHE A 6 -21.66 18.06 48.89
C PHE A 6 -23.11 18.36 49.28
N ASN A 7 -23.52 19.62 49.20
CA ASN A 7 -24.88 20.10 49.41
C ASN A 7 -25.71 19.95 48.14
N PHE A 8 -26.82 19.22 48.22
CA PHE A 8 -27.92 19.24 47.24
C PHE A 8 -28.96 20.28 47.69
N ALA A 9 -29.28 21.24 46.82
CA ALA A 9 -30.41 22.15 47.01
C ALA A 9 -31.64 21.62 46.27
N PHE A 10 -32.66 21.24 47.05
CA PHE A 10 -34.01 20.94 46.61
C PHE A 10 -34.78 22.26 46.34
N ILE A 11 -35.48 22.36 45.22
CA ILE A 11 -36.55 23.35 45.01
C ILE A 11 -37.81 22.58 44.58
N HIS A 12 -38.90 22.83 45.30
CA HIS A 12 -40.21 22.18 45.15
C HIS A 12 -41.27 23.18 44.64
N PHE A 13 -42.18 22.65 43.81
CA PHE A 13 -43.58 23.01 43.57
C PHE A 13 -43.96 24.29 42.79
N LEU A 14 -44.71 24.10 41.68
CA LEU A 14 -46.17 24.32 41.69
C LEU A 14 -46.86 23.68 40.45
N THR A 15 -47.85 22.83 40.69
CA THR A 15 -48.77 22.24 39.72
C THR A 15 -50.12 22.95 39.79
N THR A 16 -50.73 23.30 38.66
CA THR A 16 -52.15 23.70 38.59
C THR A 16 -52.85 22.99 37.44
N THR A 17 -53.80 22.13 37.81
CA THR A 17 -54.78 21.43 36.97
C THR A 17 -56.09 22.24 36.90
N ILE A 18 -56.67 22.41 35.71
CA ILE A 18 -58.09 22.75 35.56
C ILE A 18 -58.67 21.89 34.43
N THR A 19 -59.65 21.08 34.79
CA THR A 19 -60.57 20.37 33.89
C THR A 19 -61.98 20.92 34.10
N LEU A 20 -62.72 21.24 33.04
CA LEU A 20 -64.15 20.93 32.96
C LEU A 20 -64.71 21.10 31.54
N THR A 21 -65.38 20.04 31.11
CA THR A 21 -66.14 19.81 29.88
C THR A 21 -67.54 20.44 29.96
N THR A 22 -68.08 20.96 28.84
CA THR A 22 -69.49 20.79 28.41
C THR A 22 -69.70 21.26 26.95
N TYR A 23 -70.20 20.37 26.09
CA TYR A 23 -70.88 20.61 24.80
C TYR A 23 -72.38 20.97 25.02
N PRO A 24 -73.28 21.21 24.01
CA PRO A 24 -73.14 21.51 22.57
C PRO A 24 -74.04 22.68 22.04
N ARG A 25 -73.79 23.20 20.83
CA ARG A 25 -74.73 23.27 19.66
C ARG A 25 -74.29 24.26 18.56
N VAL A 26 -73.92 23.68 17.41
CA VAL A 26 -74.29 24.00 16.01
C VAL A 26 -74.73 25.44 15.65
N LEU A 27 -73.93 26.12 14.83
CA LEU A 27 -74.34 26.60 13.48
C LEU A 27 -73.11 26.81 12.58
N SER A 28 -73.28 26.44 11.31
CA SER A 28 -72.35 26.34 10.19
C SER A 28 -71.94 27.67 9.54
N SER A 29 -70.71 27.74 8.99
CA SER A 29 -70.46 28.05 7.56
C SER A 29 -68.96 27.96 7.20
N ASP A 30 -68.67 27.04 6.28
CA ASP A 30 -67.64 27.01 5.22
C ASP A 30 -66.30 27.75 5.37
N SER A 31 -65.20 26.98 5.36
CA SER A 31 -64.23 26.96 4.25
C SER A 31 -63.10 25.94 4.49
N GLU A 32 -63.03 24.99 3.55
CA GLU A 32 -61.88 24.18 3.08
C GLU A 32 -60.84 23.66 4.08
N SER A 33 -60.95 22.36 4.38
CA SER A 33 -59.94 21.53 5.03
C SER A 33 -59.07 20.80 4.01
N ASP A 34 -57.79 21.16 3.90
CA ASP A 34 -56.77 20.32 3.24
C ASP A 34 -56.49 19.09 4.11
N SER A 35 -57.12 18.00 3.71
CA SER A 35 -56.88 16.64 4.20
C SER A 35 -55.87 16.00 3.25
N PHE A 36 -54.65 15.72 3.70
CA PHE A 36 -53.74 14.85 2.94
C PHE A 36 -54.28 13.41 2.98
N PRO A 37 -54.68 12.81 1.84
CA PRO A 37 -55.18 11.45 1.82
C PRO A 37 -54.02 10.46 1.73
N ILE A 38 -54.09 9.42 2.56
CA ILE A 38 -53.35 8.18 2.41
C ILE A 38 -53.84 7.54 1.10
N ILE A 39 -53.03 7.66 0.04
CA ILE A 39 -53.23 6.93 -1.20
C ILE A 39 -52.30 5.73 -1.18
N ASP A 40 -52.96 4.58 -1.17
CA ASP A 40 -52.52 3.21 -1.45
C ASP A 40 -51.38 3.19 -2.48
N PHE A 41 -50.14 2.94 -2.03
CA PHE A 41 -49.01 2.75 -2.92
C PHE A 41 -49.03 1.30 -3.38
N ASP A 42 -49.61 1.13 -4.57
CA ASP A 42 -49.68 -0.08 -5.38
C ASP A 42 -48.36 -0.87 -5.29
N SER A 43 -48.36 -1.92 -4.46
CA SER A 43 -47.17 -2.65 -4.02
C SER A 43 -46.66 -3.66 -5.05
N ASN A 44 -46.86 -3.40 -6.34
CA ASN A 44 -46.63 -4.37 -7.42
C ASN A 44 -45.81 -3.87 -8.62
N LEU A 45 -45.10 -2.73 -8.53
CA LEU A 45 -44.28 -2.21 -9.65
C LEU A 45 -42.84 -1.80 -9.31
N LEU A 46 -42.31 -2.17 -8.14
CA LEU A 46 -40.93 -1.78 -7.72
C LEU A 46 -39.95 -2.93 -7.48
N PHE A 47 -40.27 -4.15 -7.90
CA PHE A 47 -39.31 -5.25 -7.96
C PHE A 47 -39.12 -5.65 -9.41
N HIS A 48 -38.14 -5.07 -10.10
CA HIS A 48 -37.38 -5.60 -11.25
C HIS A 48 -36.54 -4.46 -11.88
N GLN A 49 -35.65 -3.86 -11.07
CA GLN A 49 -34.43 -3.30 -11.64
C GLN A 49 -33.29 -4.13 -11.09
N ASP A 50 -32.82 -5.05 -11.93
CA ASP A 50 -31.55 -5.74 -11.76
C ASP A 50 -30.45 -4.68 -11.67
N TYR A 51 -30.17 -4.19 -10.46
CA TYR A 51 -28.94 -3.49 -10.12
C TYR A 51 -27.81 -4.53 -10.04
N SER A 52 -27.58 -5.24 -11.14
CA SER A 52 -26.27 -5.83 -11.37
C SER A 52 -25.40 -4.70 -11.92
N PRO A 53 -24.32 -4.29 -11.23
CA PRO A 53 -23.37 -3.37 -11.84
C PRO A 53 -22.95 -3.95 -13.20
N PRO A 54 -22.85 -3.13 -14.26
CA PRO A 54 -22.44 -3.62 -15.57
C PRO A 54 -21.14 -4.40 -15.41
N SER A 55 -21.07 -5.57 -16.03
CA SER A 55 -19.88 -6.41 -16.02
C SER A 55 -18.66 -5.54 -16.33
N PRO A 56 -17.59 -5.59 -15.53
CA PRO A 56 -16.39 -4.80 -15.80
C PRO A 56 -15.96 -5.06 -17.25
N PRO A 57 -15.56 -4.01 -17.98
CA PRO A 57 -15.18 -4.17 -19.37
C PRO A 57 -14.09 -5.25 -19.48
N PRO A 58 -14.16 -6.11 -20.51
CA PRO A 58 -13.12 -7.11 -20.72
C PRO A 58 -11.75 -6.43 -20.81
N PRO A 59 -10.68 -7.07 -20.29
CA PRO A 59 -9.34 -6.52 -20.38
C PRO A 59 -9.02 -6.17 -21.85
N PRO A 60 -8.34 -5.03 -22.11
CA PRO A 60 -7.96 -4.69 -23.47
C PRO A 60 -7.16 -5.83 -24.10
N PRO A 61 -7.38 -6.15 -25.39
CA PRO A 61 -6.65 -7.20 -26.08
C PRO A 61 -5.15 -6.91 -26.06
N HIS A 62 -4.33 -7.94 -25.84
CA HIS A 62 -2.88 -7.80 -25.84
C HIS A 62 -2.38 -7.31 -27.22
N PRO A 63 -1.35 -6.44 -27.26
CA PRO A 63 -0.72 -6.05 -28.51
C PRO A 63 -0.11 -7.27 -29.21
N PRO A 64 0.15 -7.21 -30.53
CA PRO A 64 0.76 -8.32 -31.26
C PRO A 64 2.11 -8.68 -30.63
N SER A 65 2.38 -9.99 -30.53
CA SER A 65 3.64 -10.48 -29.98
C SER A 65 4.82 -10.05 -30.86
N SER A 66 5.89 -9.61 -30.21
CA SER A 66 7.14 -9.23 -30.88
C SER A 66 7.89 -10.49 -31.32
N SER A 67 8.58 -10.44 -32.45
CA SER A 67 9.41 -11.53 -32.97
C SER A 67 10.82 -11.53 -32.37
N CYS A 68 11.43 -12.71 -32.22
CA CYS A 68 12.79 -12.81 -31.64
C CYS A 68 13.85 -12.11 -32.51
N THR A 69 13.87 -12.40 -33.81
CA THR A 69 14.87 -11.89 -34.75
C THR A 69 14.58 -10.47 -35.23
N ASP A 70 13.36 -10.19 -35.68
CA ASP A 70 13.09 -8.94 -36.40
C ASP A 70 12.83 -7.78 -35.43
N ASP A 71 12.15 -8.02 -34.31
CA ASP A 71 11.81 -6.97 -33.34
C ASP A 71 12.85 -6.85 -32.21
N LEU A 72 13.39 -7.98 -31.72
CA LEU A 72 14.29 -8.00 -30.57
C LEU A 72 15.78 -8.12 -30.95
N GLY A 73 16.11 -8.37 -32.22
CA GLY A 73 17.49 -8.57 -32.66
C GLY A 73 18.17 -9.81 -32.06
N GLY A 74 17.37 -10.76 -31.56
CA GLY A 74 17.83 -12.01 -30.96
C GLY A 74 18.09 -13.11 -32.00
N ILE A 75 18.48 -14.28 -31.50
CA ILE A 75 18.73 -15.48 -32.31
C ILE A 75 17.69 -16.54 -31.95
N GLY A 76 17.03 -17.10 -32.97
CA GLY A 76 16.08 -18.21 -32.84
C GLY A 76 14.62 -17.76 -32.94
N LEU A 77 13.71 -18.55 -32.35
CA LEU A 77 12.26 -18.34 -32.40
C LEU A 77 11.69 -18.42 -30.98
N ILE A 78 10.65 -17.63 -30.70
CA ILE A 78 10.05 -17.57 -29.35
C ILE A 78 9.38 -18.90 -28.98
N ASP A 79 8.85 -19.63 -29.96
CA ASP A 79 8.24 -20.95 -29.73
C ASP A 79 9.24 -22.07 -29.44
N THR A 80 10.54 -21.87 -29.70
CA THR A 80 11.59 -22.87 -29.43
C THR A 80 12.60 -22.35 -28.41
N ALA A 81 13.45 -21.42 -28.82
CA ALA A 81 14.38 -20.71 -27.96
C ALA A 81 14.75 -19.37 -28.60
N CYS A 82 14.49 -18.28 -27.88
CA CYS A 82 14.93 -16.94 -28.23
C CYS A 82 16.12 -16.55 -27.35
N GLN A 83 17.23 -16.17 -27.97
CA GLN A 83 18.46 -15.78 -27.29
C GLN A 83 18.81 -14.33 -27.61
N ILE A 84 18.82 -13.48 -26.59
CA ILE A 84 19.29 -12.10 -26.70
C ILE A 84 20.77 -12.08 -26.32
N VAL A 85 21.63 -11.89 -27.32
CA VAL A 85 23.11 -11.91 -27.19
C VAL A 85 23.73 -10.51 -27.22
N THR A 86 22.96 -9.50 -27.59
CA THR A 86 23.39 -8.09 -27.71
C THR A 86 22.43 -7.18 -26.98
N ASP A 87 22.90 -5.99 -26.59
CA ASP A 87 22.06 -4.99 -25.94
C ASP A 87 20.87 -4.58 -26.81
N VAL A 88 19.70 -4.46 -26.19
CA VAL A 88 18.43 -4.07 -26.82
C VAL A 88 17.88 -2.87 -26.07
N ASN A 89 17.70 -1.77 -26.80
CA ASN A 89 17.05 -0.55 -26.30
C ASN A 89 15.71 -0.36 -27.00
N LEU A 90 14.64 -0.68 -26.28
CA LEU A 90 13.26 -0.60 -26.70
C LEU A 90 12.75 0.85 -26.54
N THR A 91 11.95 1.30 -27.51
CA THR A 91 11.33 2.63 -27.51
C THR A 91 9.84 2.60 -27.21
N ARG A 92 9.23 1.41 -27.21
CA ARG A 92 7.81 1.18 -27.01
C ARG A 92 7.60 -0.08 -26.18
N ASP A 93 6.38 -0.24 -25.69
CA ASP A 93 5.97 -1.45 -24.98
C ASP A 93 6.17 -2.70 -25.85
N VAL A 94 6.63 -3.75 -25.20
CA VAL A 94 6.93 -5.04 -25.82
C VAL A 94 6.14 -6.13 -25.12
N TYR A 95 5.38 -6.87 -25.91
CA TYR A 95 4.72 -8.09 -25.52
C TYR A 95 5.37 -9.26 -26.26
N ILE A 96 5.79 -10.27 -25.50
CA ILE A 96 6.46 -11.47 -26.01
C ILE A 96 5.63 -12.66 -25.57
N GLU A 97 5.13 -13.44 -26.52
CA GLU A 97 4.35 -14.65 -26.25
C GLU A 97 4.88 -15.82 -27.07
N GLY A 98 5.01 -16.98 -26.44
CA GLY A 98 5.26 -18.23 -27.17
C GLY A 98 5.57 -19.42 -26.28
N LYS A 99 5.84 -20.57 -26.89
CA LYS A 99 5.95 -21.84 -26.15
C LYS A 99 7.36 -22.20 -25.67
N GLY A 100 8.36 -21.50 -26.19
CA GLY A 100 9.77 -21.83 -26.01
C GLY A 100 10.41 -21.16 -24.80
N ASN A 101 11.73 -21.11 -24.85
CA ASN A 101 12.56 -20.49 -23.82
C ASN A 101 12.99 -19.07 -24.21
N PHE A 102 13.21 -18.22 -23.22
CA PHE A 102 13.71 -16.85 -23.43
C PHE A 102 14.95 -16.60 -22.57
N TYR A 103 16.09 -16.34 -23.23
CA TYR A 103 17.38 -16.23 -22.58
C TYR A 103 18.03 -14.88 -22.88
N ILE A 104 18.35 -14.14 -21.84
CA ILE A 104 19.18 -12.94 -21.90
C ILE A 104 20.59 -13.33 -21.45
N HIS A 105 21.56 -13.22 -22.35
CA HIS A 105 22.94 -13.67 -22.14
C HIS A 105 23.72 -12.80 -21.13
N PRO A 106 24.87 -13.29 -20.62
CA PRO A 106 25.65 -12.56 -19.62
C PRO A 106 26.02 -11.15 -20.07
N GLY A 107 25.85 -10.16 -19.19
CA GLY A 107 26.21 -8.77 -19.45
C GLY A 107 25.28 -8.00 -20.39
N VAL A 108 24.23 -8.63 -20.93
CA VAL A 108 23.30 -8.00 -21.87
C VAL A 108 22.32 -7.06 -21.16
N ARG A 109 22.04 -5.91 -21.79
CA ARG A 109 21.07 -4.91 -21.35
C ARG A 109 19.82 -4.99 -22.22
N PHE A 110 18.67 -5.24 -21.61
CA PHE A 110 17.37 -5.31 -22.28
C PHE A 110 16.45 -4.23 -21.70
N HIS A 111 16.56 -3.01 -22.23
CA HIS A 111 16.06 -1.79 -21.58
C HIS A 111 14.93 -1.16 -22.37
N CYS A 112 13.89 -0.70 -21.67
CA CYS A 112 12.92 0.28 -22.13
C CYS A 112 12.89 1.45 -21.13
N PRO A 113 13.71 2.50 -21.32
CA PRO A 113 13.93 3.54 -20.31
C PRO A 113 12.78 4.55 -20.19
N ASN A 114 11.71 4.43 -21.00
CA ASN A 114 10.59 5.36 -20.96
C ASN A 114 9.74 5.13 -19.69
N PHE A 115 9.27 6.23 -19.08
CA PHE A 115 8.37 6.17 -17.94
C PHE A 115 7.12 5.35 -18.28
N GLY A 116 6.82 4.36 -17.44
CA GLY A 116 5.67 3.49 -17.63
C GLY A 116 5.78 2.47 -18.77
N CYS A 117 6.94 2.38 -19.46
CA CYS A 117 7.12 1.39 -20.50
C CYS A 117 6.93 -0.03 -19.95
N SER A 118 6.29 -0.91 -20.72
CA SER A 118 5.99 -2.27 -20.32
C SER A 118 6.79 -3.30 -21.11
N ILE A 119 7.41 -4.24 -20.39
CA ILE A 119 7.99 -5.46 -20.94
C ILE A 119 7.22 -6.62 -20.34
N THR A 120 6.40 -7.27 -21.17
CA THR A 120 5.56 -8.40 -20.78
C THR A 120 6.01 -9.64 -21.52
N ILE A 121 6.40 -10.68 -20.78
CA ILE A 121 6.89 -11.95 -21.30
C ILE A 121 5.96 -13.05 -20.81
N ASN A 122 5.31 -13.74 -21.73
CA ASN A 122 4.40 -14.85 -21.46
C ASN A 122 4.89 -16.09 -22.22
N ILE A 123 5.65 -16.94 -21.54
CA ILE A 123 6.21 -18.15 -22.13
C ILE A 123 5.83 -19.41 -21.35
N SER A 124 5.71 -20.55 -22.04
CA SER A 124 5.55 -21.83 -21.35
C SER A 124 6.87 -22.51 -20.99
N GLY A 125 8.01 -22.01 -21.49
CA GLY A 125 9.33 -22.57 -21.21
C GLY A 125 10.03 -21.89 -20.02
N ASN A 126 11.35 -21.83 -20.13
CA ASN A 126 12.25 -21.27 -19.12
C ASN A 126 12.67 -19.84 -19.48
N PHE A 127 12.63 -18.95 -18.50
CA PHE A 127 13.18 -17.60 -18.59
C PHE A 127 14.51 -17.52 -17.83
N ASN A 128 15.59 -17.05 -18.48
CA ASN A 128 16.85 -16.80 -17.77
C ASN A 128 17.34 -15.37 -18.01
N LEU A 129 17.58 -14.66 -16.91
CA LEU A 129 18.35 -13.43 -16.85
C LEU A 129 19.75 -13.76 -16.32
N SER A 130 20.74 -13.83 -17.21
CA SER A 130 22.08 -14.32 -16.91
C SER A 130 22.91 -13.35 -16.06
N VAL A 131 24.11 -13.80 -15.68
CA VAL A 131 25.02 -13.06 -14.79
C VAL A 131 25.31 -11.66 -15.35
N ASN A 132 25.23 -10.64 -14.48
CA ASN A 132 25.46 -9.22 -14.84
C ASN A 132 24.57 -8.66 -15.96
N SER A 133 23.48 -9.33 -16.31
CA SER A 133 22.51 -8.81 -17.29
C SER A 133 21.45 -7.94 -16.60
N SER A 134 20.80 -7.06 -17.36
CA SER A 134 19.85 -6.10 -16.75
C SER A 134 18.62 -5.86 -17.62
N ILE A 135 17.47 -5.78 -16.96
CA ILE A 135 16.22 -5.29 -17.52
C ILE A 135 15.93 -3.95 -16.84
N LEU A 136 15.67 -2.91 -17.64
CA LEU A 136 15.27 -1.59 -17.16
C LEU A 136 13.93 -1.26 -17.79
N THR A 137 12.88 -1.02 -17.01
CA THR A 137 11.53 -0.79 -17.55
C THR A 137 10.62 -0.12 -16.51
N GLY A 138 9.48 0.44 -16.90
CA GLY A 138 8.47 0.90 -15.94
C GLY A 138 7.65 -0.25 -15.36
N THR A 139 7.24 -1.19 -16.21
CA THR A 139 6.50 -2.41 -15.87
C THR A 139 7.24 -3.62 -16.41
N PHE A 140 7.44 -4.61 -15.55
CA PHE A 140 7.93 -5.93 -15.92
C PHE A 140 6.91 -6.99 -15.51
N GLU A 141 6.40 -7.73 -16.49
CA GLU A 141 5.49 -8.86 -16.25
C GLU A 141 6.09 -10.13 -16.85
N LEU A 142 6.20 -11.17 -16.03
CA LEU A 142 6.74 -12.47 -16.43
C LEU A 142 5.77 -13.59 -16.08
N VAL A 143 5.40 -14.39 -17.07
CA VAL A 143 4.76 -15.69 -16.91
C VAL A 143 5.70 -16.73 -17.54
N ALA A 144 6.15 -17.69 -16.74
CA ALA A 144 7.08 -18.74 -17.18
C ALA A 144 6.84 -20.05 -16.43
N ASN A 145 7.31 -21.18 -16.97
CA ASN A 145 7.30 -22.43 -16.23
C ASN A 145 8.39 -22.43 -15.15
N ASN A 146 9.62 -22.06 -15.53
CA ASN A 146 10.73 -21.81 -14.61
C ASN A 146 11.36 -20.45 -14.92
N ALA A 147 11.88 -19.78 -13.90
CA ALA A 147 12.62 -18.53 -14.07
C ALA A 147 13.91 -18.53 -13.26
N SER A 148 14.98 -17.98 -13.82
CA SER A 148 16.29 -17.89 -13.17
C SER A 148 16.90 -16.50 -13.34
N PHE A 149 17.17 -15.85 -12.21
CA PHE A 149 17.82 -14.55 -12.11
C PHE A 149 19.15 -14.74 -11.41
N PHE A 150 20.23 -14.79 -12.19
CA PHE A 150 21.55 -15.14 -11.68
C PHE A 150 22.25 -13.96 -10.97
N ASN A 151 23.39 -14.24 -10.35
CA ASN A 151 24.16 -13.24 -9.61
C ASN A 151 24.50 -12.01 -10.47
N GLY A 152 24.37 -10.82 -9.90
CA GLY A 152 24.57 -9.54 -10.58
C GLY A 152 23.49 -9.19 -11.61
N SER A 153 22.51 -10.07 -11.85
CA SER A 153 21.37 -9.74 -12.69
C SER A 153 20.41 -8.79 -11.98
N VAL A 154 19.77 -7.89 -12.74
CA VAL A 154 18.85 -6.92 -12.16
C VAL A 154 17.62 -6.69 -13.04
N VAL A 155 16.44 -6.77 -12.44
CA VAL A 155 15.21 -6.18 -12.97
C VAL A 155 14.99 -4.86 -12.25
N ASN A 156 15.15 -3.75 -12.96
CA ASN A 156 15.11 -2.41 -12.39
C ASN A 156 13.93 -1.62 -12.96
N THR A 157 13.00 -1.25 -12.09
CA THR A 157 11.89 -0.35 -12.38
C THR A 157 11.90 0.90 -11.50
N THR A 158 13.06 1.19 -10.91
CA THR A 158 13.27 2.28 -9.96
C THR A 158 13.00 3.64 -10.61
N GLY A 159 12.07 4.41 -10.04
CA GLY A 159 11.75 5.76 -10.52
C GLY A 159 11.13 5.84 -11.91
N LEU A 160 10.79 4.71 -12.53
CA LEU A 160 10.25 4.61 -13.90
C LEU A 160 8.73 4.38 -13.95
N ALA A 161 8.02 4.71 -12.88
CA ALA A 161 6.56 4.61 -12.85
C ALA A 161 5.91 5.34 -14.03
N GLY A 162 4.85 4.73 -14.57
CA GLY A 162 3.87 5.43 -15.40
C GLY A 162 2.89 6.24 -14.55
N ASP A 163 1.79 6.66 -15.15
CA ASP A 163 0.76 7.36 -14.40
C ASP A 163 0.11 6.44 -13.36
N PRO A 164 -0.02 6.88 -12.09
CA PRO A 164 -0.73 6.11 -11.07
C PRO A 164 -2.23 6.02 -11.41
N PRO A 165 -2.98 5.09 -10.78
CA PRO A 165 -4.40 4.95 -11.08
C PRO A 165 -5.16 6.27 -10.89
N PRO A 166 -6.16 6.58 -11.73
CA PRO A 166 -6.93 7.82 -11.64
C PRO A 166 -7.44 8.05 -10.22
N GLN A 167 -7.39 9.30 -9.74
CA GLN A 167 -7.87 9.73 -8.41
C GLN A 167 -7.10 9.17 -7.20
N THR A 168 -6.04 8.39 -7.40
CA THR A 168 -5.29 7.74 -6.31
C THR A 168 -3.83 8.14 -6.28
N SER A 169 -3.46 9.25 -6.93
CA SER A 169 -2.09 9.45 -7.39
C SER A 169 -1.04 9.52 -6.30
N GLY A 170 -1.39 9.61 -5.01
CA GLY A 170 -0.47 9.65 -3.88
C GLY A 170 0.61 10.72 -4.02
N THR A 171 0.47 11.64 -4.98
CA THR A 171 1.40 12.73 -5.24
C THR A 171 0.96 13.91 -4.38
N PRO A 172 1.84 14.46 -3.54
CA PRO A 172 1.49 15.60 -2.72
C PRO A 172 1.15 16.83 -3.57
N GLN A 173 0.22 17.63 -3.09
CA GLN A 173 -0.15 18.90 -3.72
C GLN A 173 0.71 20.03 -3.13
N GLY A 174 1.02 21.04 -3.94
CA GLY A 174 1.75 22.22 -3.50
C GLY A 174 3.26 22.18 -3.78
N LEU A 175 4.00 23.05 -3.10
CA LEU A 175 5.41 23.35 -3.36
C LEU A 175 6.31 23.12 -2.14
N GLU A 176 5.89 22.23 -1.26
CA GLU A 176 6.57 21.98 0.01
C GLU A 176 7.67 20.92 -0.13
N GLY A 177 7.87 20.34 -1.33
CA GLY A 177 8.86 19.27 -1.54
C GLY A 177 8.51 17.98 -0.79
N ALA A 178 7.21 17.73 -0.56
CA ALA A 178 6.74 16.55 0.16
C ALA A 178 6.98 15.25 -0.64
N GLY A 179 7.13 14.12 0.05
CA GLY A 179 7.35 12.82 -0.59
C GLY A 179 6.08 12.21 -1.16
N GLY A 180 6.20 11.37 -2.20
CA GLY A 180 5.09 10.58 -2.75
C GLY A 180 4.66 9.46 -1.80
N GLY A 181 3.40 9.06 -1.82
CA GLY A 181 2.84 7.94 -1.04
C GLY A 181 2.44 6.76 -1.92
N HIS A 182 2.40 5.54 -1.38
CA HIS A 182 1.83 4.36 -2.04
C HIS A 182 1.46 3.25 -1.03
N GLY A 183 2.42 2.43 -0.60
CA GLY A 183 2.23 1.44 0.45
C GLY A 183 2.19 2.11 1.83
N GLY A 184 3.18 2.96 2.09
CA GLY A 184 3.21 3.94 3.17
C GLY A 184 2.93 5.35 2.63
N ARG A 185 2.55 6.26 3.53
CA ARG A 185 2.46 7.68 3.20
C ARG A 185 3.84 8.29 2.97
N GLY A 186 3.91 9.30 2.12
CA GLY A 186 5.12 10.12 1.95
C GLY A 186 5.27 11.09 3.11
N ALA A 187 6.51 11.42 3.48
CA ALA A 187 6.75 12.40 4.52
C ALA A 187 6.44 13.83 4.03
N CYS A 188 6.14 14.72 4.96
CA CYS A 188 6.14 16.15 4.73
C CYS A 188 6.90 16.83 5.87
N CYS A 189 7.70 17.84 5.53
CA CYS A 189 8.43 18.60 6.52
C CYS A 189 7.58 19.80 6.95
N LEU A 190 7.12 19.77 8.20
CA LEU A 190 6.31 20.84 8.79
C LEU A 190 7.00 22.20 8.67
N LEU A 191 6.39 23.10 7.92
CA LEU A 191 6.74 24.53 7.91
C LEU A 191 5.94 25.31 8.96
N ASP A 192 4.74 24.83 9.27
CA ASP A 192 3.81 25.41 10.24
C ASP A 192 3.93 24.69 11.60
N LYS A 193 4.22 25.45 12.65
CA LYS A 193 4.42 24.92 14.01
C LYS A 193 3.10 24.71 14.78
N GLU A 194 1.98 25.19 14.24
CA GLU A 194 0.66 25.02 14.87
C GLU A 194 0.06 23.62 14.61
N LYS A 195 0.57 22.90 13.60
CA LYS A 195 0.14 21.55 13.24
C LYS A 195 0.99 20.47 13.92
N LEU A 196 0.37 19.35 14.28
CA LEU A 196 1.10 18.20 14.78
C LEU A 196 1.78 17.45 13.62
N PRO A 197 2.97 16.85 13.84
CA PRO A 197 3.69 16.09 12.80
C PRO A 197 2.89 14.93 12.20
N GLU A 198 2.07 14.27 13.01
CA GLU A 198 1.24 13.14 12.59
C GLU A 198 0.03 13.53 11.72
N ASP A 199 -0.36 14.81 11.73
CA ASP A 199 -1.49 15.33 10.94
C ASP A 199 -1.05 15.85 9.56
N VAL A 200 0.26 15.82 9.26
CA VAL A 200 0.81 16.36 8.02
C VAL A 200 1.67 15.32 7.32
N TRP A 201 1.12 14.78 6.24
CA TRP A 201 1.83 13.87 5.35
C TRP A 201 1.96 14.48 3.96
N GLY A 202 2.84 13.90 3.16
CA GLY A 202 2.95 14.22 1.75
C GLY A 202 1.88 13.48 0.96
N GLY A 203 2.33 12.51 0.19
CA GLY A 203 1.46 11.62 -0.55
C GLY A 203 0.70 10.62 0.31
N ASP A 204 -0.58 10.39 0.01
CA ASP A 204 -1.35 9.36 0.71
C ASP A 204 -1.08 7.94 0.18
N ALA A 205 -1.38 6.93 1.01
CA ALA A 205 -1.32 5.52 0.63
C ALA A 205 -2.55 5.14 -0.22
N TYR A 206 -2.38 4.22 -1.17
CA TYR A 206 -3.45 3.75 -2.05
C TYR A 206 -3.28 2.29 -2.46
N SER A 207 -4.24 1.78 -3.24
CA SER A 207 -4.28 0.39 -3.71
C SER A 207 -4.21 -0.64 -2.59
N TRP A 208 -4.93 -0.37 -1.50
CA TRP A 208 -5.07 -1.32 -0.40
C TRP A 208 -5.81 -2.60 -0.81
N SER A 209 -6.85 -2.48 -1.64
CA SER A 209 -7.66 -3.61 -2.10
C SER A 209 -6.89 -4.66 -2.91
N SER A 210 -5.72 -4.29 -3.46
CA SER A 210 -4.83 -5.21 -4.17
C SER A 210 -3.61 -5.62 -3.34
N LEU A 211 -3.63 -5.51 -2.02
CA LEU A 211 -2.51 -5.90 -1.14
C LEU A 211 -1.96 -7.31 -1.41
N GLN A 212 -2.83 -8.27 -1.74
CA GLN A 212 -2.44 -9.65 -2.01
C GLN A 212 -1.80 -9.83 -3.39
N GLU A 213 -2.20 -9.01 -4.37
CA GLU A 213 -1.68 -9.01 -5.74
C GLU A 213 -1.36 -7.57 -6.15
N PRO A 214 -0.37 -6.93 -5.49
CA PRO A 214 -0.10 -5.52 -5.66
C PRO A 214 0.34 -5.30 -7.08
N CYS A 215 -0.43 -4.49 -7.79
CA CYS A 215 -0.13 -4.17 -9.16
C CYS A 215 0.35 -2.73 -9.28
N SER A 216 -0.19 -1.72 -8.60
CA SER A 216 -0.03 -0.26 -8.86
C SER A 216 1.38 0.33 -8.93
N TYR A 217 1.56 1.32 -9.82
CA TYR A 217 2.74 2.17 -9.85
C TYR A 217 2.86 2.97 -8.55
N GLY A 218 4.08 3.32 -8.15
CA GLY A 218 4.35 4.33 -7.15
C GLY A 218 4.11 5.74 -7.68
N SER A 219 3.97 6.70 -6.77
CA SER A 219 3.71 8.10 -7.05
C SER A 219 4.99 8.93 -7.09
N LYS A 220 4.89 10.09 -7.75
CA LYS A 220 5.99 11.08 -7.77
C LYS A 220 6.02 11.86 -6.46
N GLY A 221 7.22 12.31 -6.07
CA GLY A 221 7.37 13.33 -5.04
C GLY A 221 6.96 14.72 -5.53
N GLY A 222 6.67 15.64 -4.60
CA GLY A 222 6.36 17.04 -4.91
C GLY A 222 7.62 17.86 -5.16
N SER A 223 7.49 18.97 -5.90
CA SER A 223 8.58 19.92 -6.15
C SER A 223 8.56 21.07 -5.11
N THR A 224 9.67 21.82 -4.98
CA THR A 224 9.70 23.11 -4.28
C THR A 224 9.64 24.33 -5.22
N SER A 225 9.36 24.12 -6.51
CA SER A 225 9.33 25.16 -7.56
C SER A 225 8.13 24.95 -8.50
N LYS A 226 7.54 26.04 -9.00
CA LYS A 226 6.45 26.00 -10.00
C LYS A 226 6.99 25.79 -11.41
N GLU A 227 8.24 26.18 -11.64
CA GLU A 227 8.87 26.26 -12.95
C GLU A 227 9.58 24.95 -13.31
N VAL A 228 10.15 24.27 -12.31
CA VAL A 228 10.92 23.05 -12.49
C VAL A 228 10.39 21.96 -11.56
N ASP A 229 10.15 20.78 -12.12
CA ASP A 229 9.81 19.59 -11.34
C ASP A 229 11.10 18.90 -10.84
N TYR A 230 11.31 18.96 -9.53
CA TYR A 230 12.40 18.27 -8.84
C TYR A 230 11.94 16.97 -8.17
N GLY A 231 10.66 16.62 -8.28
CA GLY A 231 10.09 15.43 -7.66
C GLY A 231 10.74 14.15 -8.16
N GLY A 232 11.10 13.26 -7.22
CA GLY A 232 11.55 11.92 -7.57
C GLY A 232 10.43 11.12 -8.26
N GLY A 233 10.76 10.40 -9.33
CA GLY A 233 9.81 9.51 -10.01
C GLY A 233 9.31 8.38 -9.10
N GLY A 234 8.08 7.90 -9.28
CA GLY A 234 7.57 6.75 -8.54
C GLY A 234 8.22 5.43 -8.96
N GLY A 235 8.21 4.43 -8.09
CA GLY A 235 8.67 3.08 -8.42
C GLY A 235 7.72 2.34 -9.37
N GLY A 236 8.29 1.52 -10.25
CA GLY A 236 7.54 0.76 -11.26
C GLY A 236 6.75 -0.43 -10.71
N ARG A 237 6.35 -1.33 -11.61
CA ARG A 237 5.57 -2.53 -11.28
C ARG A 237 6.34 -3.77 -11.72
N VAL A 238 6.37 -4.79 -10.86
CA VAL A 238 6.93 -6.10 -11.20
C VAL A 238 5.91 -7.18 -10.84
N LYS A 239 5.47 -7.96 -11.82
CA LYS A 239 4.61 -9.13 -11.60
C LYS A 239 5.28 -10.37 -12.18
N MET A 240 5.53 -11.37 -11.36
CA MET A 240 6.10 -12.64 -11.80
C MET A 240 5.25 -13.81 -11.35
N THR A 241 4.80 -14.59 -12.32
CA THR A 241 4.07 -15.84 -12.11
C THR A 241 4.89 -16.98 -12.70
N VAL A 242 5.62 -17.67 -11.83
CA VAL A 242 6.45 -18.82 -12.19
C VAL A 242 5.72 -20.08 -11.76
N LYS A 243 5.48 -21.00 -12.68
CA LYS A 243 4.65 -22.18 -12.36
C LYS A 243 5.31 -23.13 -11.36
N GLU A 244 6.60 -23.42 -11.57
CA GLU A 244 7.31 -24.48 -10.84
C GLU A 244 8.44 -23.91 -9.97
N TYR A 245 9.53 -23.45 -10.59
CA TYR A 245 10.77 -23.13 -9.88
C TYR A 245 11.33 -21.74 -10.21
N LEU A 246 11.52 -20.93 -9.18
CA LEU A 246 12.14 -19.60 -9.25
C LEU A 246 13.51 -19.60 -8.55
N VAL A 247 14.57 -19.31 -9.30
CA VAL A 247 15.90 -19.01 -8.75
C VAL A 247 16.10 -17.50 -8.74
N LEU A 248 16.35 -16.90 -7.58
CA LEU A 248 16.56 -15.47 -7.41
C LEU A 248 17.85 -15.17 -6.63
N ASP A 249 18.97 -15.13 -7.36
CA ASP A 249 20.28 -14.67 -6.84
C ASP A 249 20.56 -13.20 -7.21
N GLY A 250 19.81 -12.65 -8.17
CA GLY A 250 19.89 -11.27 -8.61
C GLY A 250 19.06 -10.29 -7.75
N ALA A 251 18.73 -9.14 -8.34
CA ALA A 251 17.94 -8.09 -7.70
C ALA A 251 16.67 -7.75 -8.49
N ILE A 252 15.57 -7.54 -7.79
CA ILE A 252 14.30 -7.00 -8.31
C ILE A 252 14.01 -5.70 -7.57
N LEU A 253 14.01 -4.60 -8.30
CA LEU A 253 13.94 -3.25 -7.75
C LEU A 253 12.75 -2.50 -8.33
N ALA A 254 11.86 -2.03 -7.47
CA ALA A 254 10.75 -1.13 -7.77
C ALA A 254 10.80 0.08 -6.81
N ASP A 255 12.00 0.60 -6.56
CA ASP A 255 12.23 1.69 -5.62
C ASP A 255 11.75 3.04 -6.18
N GLY A 256 11.44 3.99 -5.29
CA GLY A 256 11.17 5.37 -5.66
C GLY A 256 12.43 6.13 -6.05
N GLY A 257 12.33 6.99 -7.04
CA GLY A 257 13.38 7.91 -7.47
C GLY A 257 13.66 8.99 -6.42
N HIS A 258 14.90 9.47 -6.39
CA HIS A 258 15.34 10.51 -5.45
C HIS A 258 15.01 11.92 -5.95
N GLY A 259 14.42 12.77 -5.09
CA GLY A 259 14.11 14.17 -5.40
C GLY A 259 15.20 15.18 -4.96
N GLY A 260 16.18 14.73 -4.16
CA GLY A 260 17.27 15.57 -3.67
C GLY A 260 16.78 16.69 -2.72
N ALA A 261 17.52 17.80 -2.63
CA ALA A 261 17.22 18.87 -1.65
C ALA A 261 16.06 19.80 -2.06
N LYS A 262 15.59 19.73 -3.31
CA LYS A 262 14.58 20.64 -3.89
C LYS A 262 13.29 19.93 -4.33
N GLY A 263 13.18 18.63 -4.08
CA GLY A 263 12.00 17.85 -4.40
C GLY A 263 11.89 16.66 -3.46
N GLY A 264 10.66 16.23 -3.21
CA GLY A 264 10.39 15.05 -2.42
C GLY A 264 10.78 13.78 -3.17
N GLY A 265 11.08 12.73 -2.42
CA GLY A 265 11.32 11.42 -3.00
C GLY A 265 10.05 10.80 -3.54
N GLY A 266 10.16 10.05 -4.65
CA GLY A 266 9.06 9.24 -5.15
C GLY A 266 8.79 8.05 -4.24
N SER A 267 7.56 7.53 -4.26
CA SER A 267 7.22 6.35 -3.47
C SER A 267 7.75 5.06 -4.10
N GLY A 268 7.89 4.01 -3.31
CA GLY A 268 8.10 2.66 -3.83
C GLY A 268 6.90 2.17 -4.66
N GLY A 269 7.16 1.26 -5.59
CA GLY A 269 6.17 0.67 -6.51
C GLY A 269 5.52 -0.60 -5.97
N SER A 270 5.15 -1.51 -6.88
CA SER A 270 4.56 -2.81 -6.55
C SER A 270 5.41 -3.97 -7.03
N ILE A 271 5.58 -4.99 -6.20
CA ILE A 271 6.18 -6.28 -6.59
C ILE A 271 5.25 -7.41 -6.15
N HIS A 272 4.81 -8.24 -7.10
CA HIS A 272 4.06 -9.45 -6.82
C HIS A 272 4.81 -10.67 -7.38
N LEU A 273 5.21 -11.58 -6.49
CA LEU A 273 5.94 -12.81 -6.84
C LEU A 273 5.10 -14.03 -6.50
N LYS A 274 4.85 -14.88 -7.49
CA LYS A 274 4.15 -16.15 -7.33
C LYS A 274 4.98 -17.30 -7.87
N ALA A 275 5.24 -18.30 -7.04
CA ALA A 275 5.96 -19.51 -7.43
C ALA A 275 5.59 -20.73 -6.57
N TYR A 276 5.76 -21.94 -7.09
CA TYR A 276 5.61 -23.13 -6.24
C TYR A 276 6.84 -23.32 -5.34
N LYS A 277 8.05 -23.17 -5.89
CA LYS A 277 9.32 -23.27 -5.17
C LYS A 277 10.24 -22.09 -5.47
N MET A 278 10.95 -21.60 -4.45
CA MET A 278 11.96 -20.56 -4.59
C MET A 278 13.27 -20.88 -3.85
N THR A 279 14.39 -20.59 -4.50
CA THR A 279 15.74 -20.56 -3.93
C THR A 279 16.47 -19.27 -4.32
N GLY A 280 17.56 -18.97 -3.62
CA GLY A 280 18.42 -17.82 -3.86
C GLY A 280 18.25 -16.73 -2.80
N GLY A 281 19.38 -16.11 -2.44
CA GLY A 281 19.48 -15.07 -1.41
C GLY A 281 19.45 -13.64 -1.98
N GLY A 282 18.85 -13.46 -3.16
CA GLY A 282 18.79 -12.19 -3.87
C GLY A 282 18.04 -11.09 -3.12
N ARG A 283 17.97 -9.92 -3.75
CA ARG A 283 17.36 -8.71 -3.16
C ARG A 283 16.04 -8.36 -3.85
N ILE A 284 15.01 -8.08 -3.07
CA ILE A 284 13.72 -7.59 -3.54
C ILE A 284 13.44 -6.27 -2.82
N SER A 285 13.22 -5.17 -3.55
CA SER A 285 13.13 -3.84 -2.96
C SER A 285 12.03 -3.01 -3.61
N ALA A 286 11.15 -2.43 -2.78
CA ALA A 286 10.15 -1.44 -3.17
C ALA A 286 10.16 -0.29 -2.16
N CYS A 287 11.33 0.30 -1.94
CA CYS A 287 11.56 1.34 -0.95
C CYS A 287 11.20 2.73 -1.49
N GLY A 288 10.87 3.65 -0.60
CA GLY A 288 10.69 5.06 -0.95
C GLY A 288 12.02 5.75 -1.28
N GLY A 289 11.98 6.72 -2.19
CA GLY A 289 13.13 7.53 -2.54
C GLY A 289 13.45 8.59 -1.49
N ASN A 290 14.73 8.93 -1.34
CA ASN A 290 15.17 10.08 -0.55
C ASN A 290 14.83 11.41 -1.24
N GLY A 291 14.52 12.45 -0.47
CA GLY A 291 14.26 13.79 -1.01
C GLY A 291 14.22 14.84 0.09
N PHE A 292 13.69 16.02 -0.24
CA PHE A 292 13.45 17.08 0.73
C PHE A 292 12.59 16.53 1.86
N ALA A 293 11.47 15.90 1.52
CA ALA A 293 10.86 14.86 2.31
C ALA A 293 10.95 13.50 1.59
N GLY A 294 11.08 12.42 2.37
CA GLY A 294 11.21 11.06 1.86
C GLY A 294 9.89 10.49 1.34
N GLY A 295 9.96 9.72 0.26
CA GLY A 295 8.81 9.00 -0.28
C GLY A 295 8.40 7.81 0.60
N GLY A 296 7.14 7.42 0.57
CA GLY A 296 6.62 6.25 1.25
C GLY A 296 7.09 4.94 0.61
N GLY A 297 7.20 3.88 1.41
CA GLY A 297 7.49 2.54 0.90
C GLY A 297 6.36 2.00 0.01
N GLY A 298 6.69 1.05 -0.85
CA GLY A 298 5.78 0.40 -1.79
C GLY A 298 5.06 -0.82 -1.21
N ARG A 299 4.55 -1.68 -2.10
CA ARG A 299 3.88 -2.93 -1.71
C ARG A 299 4.59 -4.13 -2.33
N ILE A 300 4.91 -5.12 -1.50
CA ILE A 300 5.46 -6.40 -1.94
C ILE A 300 4.51 -7.50 -1.46
N SER A 301 4.14 -8.41 -2.37
CA SER A 301 3.42 -9.63 -2.01
C SER A 301 4.17 -10.84 -2.56
N VAL A 302 4.31 -11.86 -1.72
CA VAL A 302 4.97 -13.12 -2.05
C VAL A 302 3.99 -14.29 -1.82
N ASP A 303 3.72 -15.03 -2.88
CA ASP A 303 2.92 -16.26 -2.91
C ASP A 303 3.84 -17.42 -3.31
N ILE A 304 4.65 -17.89 -2.35
CA ILE A 304 5.65 -18.93 -2.57
C ILE A 304 5.37 -20.10 -1.64
N PHE A 305 4.91 -21.21 -2.20
CA PHE A 305 4.49 -22.38 -1.41
C PHE A 305 5.66 -23.00 -0.62
N SER A 306 6.85 -23.08 -1.21
CA SER A 306 8.04 -23.61 -0.56
C SER A 306 9.26 -22.73 -0.83
N ARG A 307 9.79 -22.13 0.23
CA ARG A 307 10.96 -21.26 0.21
C ARG A 307 12.09 -21.91 1.01
N HIS A 308 13.24 -22.14 0.37
CA HIS A 308 14.39 -22.79 1.02
C HIS A 308 15.46 -21.80 1.50
N ASP A 309 15.55 -20.62 0.90
CA ASP A 309 16.49 -19.55 1.26
C ASP A 309 15.73 -18.27 1.66
N ASP A 310 16.36 -17.40 2.44
CA ASP A 310 15.76 -16.12 2.86
C ASP A 310 16.26 -14.95 1.98
N PRO A 311 15.49 -14.52 0.96
CA PRO A 311 15.83 -13.33 0.19
C PRO A 311 15.71 -12.07 1.05
N GLN A 312 16.51 -11.06 0.73
CA GLN A 312 16.46 -9.79 1.43
C GLN A 312 15.32 -8.93 0.86
N ILE A 313 14.25 -8.72 1.63
CA ILE A 313 13.07 -7.96 1.21
C ILE A 313 12.99 -6.62 1.94
N PHE A 314 12.89 -5.53 1.18
CA PHE A 314 12.82 -4.16 1.73
C PHE A 314 11.62 -3.39 1.20
N VAL A 315 10.89 -2.75 2.12
CA VAL A 315 9.70 -1.94 1.84
C VAL A 315 9.69 -0.64 2.64
N HIS A 316 10.83 -0.15 3.10
CA HIS A 316 10.89 1.01 3.99
C HIS A 316 10.65 2.33 3.23
N GLY A 317 10.33 3.42 3.94
CA GLY A 317 10.27 4.75 3.35
C GLY A 317 11.64 5.31 2.95
N GLY A 318 11.66 6.51 2.37
CA GLY A 318 12.88 7.24 2.07
C GLY A 318 13.27 8.22 3.18
N ASN A 319 14.54 8.62 3.22
CA ASN A 319 15.02 9.64 4.15
C ASN A 319 14.59 11.05 3.72
N SER A 320 14.29 11.88 4.71
CA SER A 320 13.96 13.30 4.54
C SER A 320 15.16 14.18 4.85
N LEU A 321 15.56 15.02 3.90
CA LEU A 321 16.65 15.98 4.07
C LEU A 321 16.21 17.23 4.85
N GLY A 322 14.99 17.70 4.62
CA GLY A 322 14.42 18.89 5.28
C GLY A 322 13.98 18.64 6.73
N CYS A 323 13.67 17.38 7.07
CA CYS A 323 13.22 16.97 8.39
C CYS A 323 13.78 15.58 8.75
N PRO A 324 15.06 15.49 9.19
CA PRO A 324 15.79 14.22 9.33
C PRO A 324 15.15 13.16 10.24
N LYS A 325 14.23 13.54 11.12
CA LYS A 325 13.53 12.62 12.02
C LYS A 325 12.22 12.07 11.45
N ASN A 326 11.71 12.63 10.35
CA ASN A 326 10.46 12.23 9.72
C ASN A 326 10.74 11.62 8.34
N ALA A 327 11.22 10.38 8.29
CA ALA A 327 11.32 9.62 7.04
C ALA A 327 9.92 9.30 6.47
N GLY A 328 9.84 8.86 5.21
CA GLY A 328 8.60 8.32 4.66
C GLY A 328 8.08 7.12 5.46
N GLY A 329 6.77 6.91 5.45
CA GLY A 329 6.15 5.76 6.08
C GLY A 329 6.56 4.46 5.42
N ALA A 330 6.63 3.38 6.19
CA ALA A 330 6.95 2.07 5.66
C ALA A 330 5.85 1.59 4.69
N GLY A 331 6.25 0.83 3.70
CA GLY A 331 5.38 0.05 2.84
C GLY A 331 4.93 -1.25 3.50
N THR A 332 4.34 -2.13 2.71
CA THR A 332 3.79 -3.41 3.17
C THR A 332 4.46 -4.59 2.50
N LEU A 333 4.86 -5.59 3.28
CA LEU A 333 5.23 -6.92 2.81
C LEU A 333 4.15 -7.91 3.23
N TYR A 334 3.47 -8.53 2.27
CA TYR A 334 2.47 -9.57 2.51
C TYR A 334 2.99 -10.93 2.07
N ASP A 335 2.95 -11.92 2.95
CA ASP A 335 3.20 -13.32 2.61
C ASP A 335 1.85 -14.04 2.52
N ALA A 336 1.48 -14.49 1.32
CA ALA A 336 0.17 -15.06 1.04
C ALA A 336 0.00 -16.47 1.63
N VAL A 337 1.08 -17.24 1.75
CA VAL A 337 1.06 -18.61 2.28
C VAL A 337 0.94 -18.57 3.80
N ALA A 338 1.77 -17.73 4.45
CA ALA A 338 1.69 -17.51 5.88
C ALA A 338 0.53 -16.59 6.31
N ARG A 339 -0.14 -15.94 5.34
CA ARG A 339 -1.17 -14.89 5.55
C ARG A 339 -0.69 -13.85 6.55
N SER A 340 0.52 -13.36 6.33
CA SER A 340 1.25 -12.52 7.28
C SER A 340 1.57 -11.17 6.67
N LEU A 341 1.23 -10.09 7.38
CA LEU A 341 1.57 -8.72 6.99
C LEU A 341 2.75 -8.22 7.82
N THR A 342 3.76 -7.65 7.17
CA THR A 342 4.89 -6.98 7.82
C THR A 342 4.98 -5.52 7.39
N VAL A 343 5.06 -4.62 8.37
CA VAL A 343 5.35 -3.19 8.22
C VAL A 343 6.66 -2.91 8.95
N SER A 344 7.71 -2.55 8.22
CA SER A 344 9.05 -2.36 8.79
C SER A 344 9.76 -1.18 8.16
N ASN A 345 10.08 -0.15 8.95
CA ASN A 345 10.76 1.05 8.45
C ASN A 345 12.29 1.00 8.57
N HIS A 346 12.86 -0.19 8.76
CA HIS A 346 14.31 -0.40 8.78
C HIS A 346 15.07 0.56 9.71
N ASN A 347 14.49 0.81 10.89
CA ASN A 347 15.05 1.66 11.94
C ASN A 347 15.13 3.16 11.58
N MET A 348 14.43 3.59 10.53
CA MET A 348 14.26 5.00 10.22
C MET A 348 13.08 5.55 11.02
N SER A 349 13.34 6.59 11.81
CA SER A 349 12.28 7.29 12.52
C SER A 349 11.35 7.99 11.54
N THR A 350 10.06 7.96 11.84
CA THR A 350 9.04 8.58 11.04
C THR A 350 7.89 9.00 11.94
N ASP A 351 7.22 10.10 11.59
CA ASP A 351 5.91 10.48 12.14
C ASP A 351 4.79 10.11 11.14
N THR A 352 5.16 9.51 10.01
CA THR A 352 4.29 9.19 8.87
C THR A 352 3.84 7.74 8.94
N ASP A 353 2.53 7.51 8.77
CA ASP A 353 1.94 6.19 8.98
C ASP A 353 1.77 5.37 7.69
N THR A 354 1.77 4.05 7.86
CA THR A 354 1.24 3.05 6.91
C THR A 354 -0.24 2.81 7.23
N LEU A 355 -1.14 3.01 6.28
CA LEU A 355 -2.57 2.81 6.49
C LEU A 355 -2.98 1.35 6.35
N LEU A 356 -3.75 0.84 7.34
CA LEU A 356 -4.42 -0.45 7.30
C LEU A 356 -5.93 -0.23 7.24
N LEU A 357 -6.51 -0.31 6.03
CA LEU A 357 -7.88 0.16 5.77
C LEU A 357 -8.96 -0.92 5.90
N GLU A 358 -8.65 -2.14 5.48
CA GLU A 358 -9.59 -3.25 5.42
C GLU A 358 -8.89 -4.56 5.81
N PHE A 359 -9.53 -5.34 6.67
CA PHE A 359 -9.07 -6.66 7.10
C PHE A 359 -9.96 -7.74 6.48
N PRO A 360 -9.39 -8.85 5.97
CA PRO A 360 -10.20 -9.88 5.33
C PRO A 360 -11.09 -10.58 6.35
N TYR A 361 -12.34 -10.85 5.97
CA TYR A 361 -13.28 -11.59 6.81
C TYR A 361 -12.96 -13.10 6.84
N GLN A 362 -12.80 -13.71 5.66
CA GLN A 362 -12.36 -15.10 5.51
C GLN A 362 -11.59 -15.30 4.18
N PRO A 363 -10.42 -15.97 4.19
CA PRO A 363 -9.67 -16.37 5.38
C PRO A 363 -9.09 -15.16 6.10
N LEU A 364 -9.13 -15.18 7.43
CA LEU A 364 -8.47 -14.18 8.27
C LEU A 364 -6.96 -14.18 8.01
N TRP A 365 -6.30 -13.05 8.27
CA TRP A 365 -4.83 -13.07 8.39
C TRP A 365 -4.39 -13.87 9.59
N THR A 366 -3.19 -14.44 9.50
CA THR A 366 -2.60 -15.16 10.62
C THR A 366 -1.76 -14.23 11.47
N ASN A 367 -0.88 -13.41 10.88
CA ASN A 367 0.04 -12.58 11.66
C ASN A 367 0.14 -11.15 11.13
N ILE A 368 0.36 -10.21 12.05
CA ILE A 368 0.74 -8.82 11.75
C ILE A 368 1.99 -8.47 12.53
N TYR A 369 3.02 -8.03 11.83
CA TYR A 369 4.28 -7.58 12.41
C TYR A 369 4.50 -6.10 12.10
N VAL A 370 4.59 -5.27 13.12
CA VAL A 370 5.03 -3.88 12.99
C VAL A 370 6.35 -3.72 13.72
N ARG A 371 7.41 -3.39 12.98
CA ARG A 371 8.77 -3.41 13.53
C ARG A 371 9.70 -2.31 13.03
N ASN A 372 10.82 -2.13 13.73
CA ASN A 372 11.93 -1.28 13.32
C ASN A 372 11.49 0.15 12.95
N HIS A 373 10.85 0.85 13.89
CA HIS A 373 10.25 2.18 13.68
C HIS A 373 9.13 2.24 12.61
N GLY A 374 8.56 1.09 12.22
CA GLY A 374 7.31 1.08 11.47
C GLY A 374 6.17 1.65 12.30
N ARG A 375 5.39 2.57 11.71
CA ARG A 375 4.11 3.04 12.27
C ARG A 375 3.00 2.61 11.34
N ALA A 376 2.05 1.85 11.87
CA ALA A 376 0.85 1.45 11.17
C ALA A 376 -0.37 2.03 11.90
N THR A 377 -1.36 2.48 11.15
CA THR A 377 -2.60 3.02 11.72
C THR A 377 -3.82 2.37 11.08
N VAL A 378 -4.85 2.13 11.88
CA VAL A 378 -6.17 1.69 11.44
C VAL A 378 -7.14 2.88 11.59
N PRO A 379 -7.30 3.70 10.53
CA PRO A 379 -8.01 4.98 10.62
C PRO A 379 -9.53 4.81 10.42
N LEU A 380 -10.18 3.98 11.23
CA LEU A 380 -11.64 3.78 11.18
C LEU A 380 -12.27 4.18 12.51
N LEU A 381 -13.47 4.80 12.44
CA LEU A 381 -14.31 5.11 13.62
C LEU A 381 -14.63 3.84 14.44
N TRP A 382 -14.86 2.75 13.71
CA TRP A 382 -15.08 1.41 14.22
C TRP A 382 -14.12 0.46 13.53
N SER A 383 -13.16 -0.07 14.30
CA SER A 383 -12.12 -0.96 13.78
C SER A 383 -12.22 -2.33 14.43
N ARG A 384 -12.56 -3.38 13.68
CA ARG A 384 -12.32 -4.76 14.13
C ARG A 384 -11.07 -5.29 13.45
N VAL A 385 -10.03 -5.54 14.23
CA VAL A 385 -8.80 -6.20 13.77
C VAL A 385 -8.78 -7.60 14.34
N GLN A 386 -9.03 -8.57 13.47
CA GLN A 386 -9.04 -9.98 13.83
C GLN A 386 -7.97 -10.72 13.05
N VAL A 387 -7.06 -11.36 13.77
CA VAL A 387 -6.06 -12.28 13.23
C VAL A 387 -6.19 -13.64 13.90
N GLN A 388 -5.80 -14.70 13.19
CA GLN A 388 -5.80 -16.06 13.76
C GLN A 388 -4.67 -16.23 14.75
N GLY A 389 -3.45 -15.83 14.40
CA GLY A 389 -2.26 -16.00 15.24
C GLY A 389 -1.96 -14.73 16.02
N GLN A 390 -0.87 -14.05 15.64
CA GLN A 390 -0.25 -13.03 16.49
C GLN A 390 -0.25 -11.62 15.89
N ILE A 391 -0.40 -10.63 16.76
CA ILE A 391 -0.01 -9.23 16.47
C ILE A 391 1.26 -8.92 17.27
N SER A 392 2.31 -8.51 16.56
CA SER A 392 3.65 -8.32 17.12
C SER A 392 4.17 -6.91 16.88
N LEU A 393 4.46 -6.19 17.96
CA LEU A 393 5.11 -4.87 17.94
C LEU A 393 6.54 -4.99 18.45
N LEU A 394 7.52 -4.76 17.57
CA LEU A 394 8.94 -4.99 17.85
C LEU A 394 9.76 -3.74 17.53
N CYS A 395 10.87 -3.50 18.23
CA CYS A 395 11.86 -2.47 17.86
C CYS A 395 11.25 -1.10 17.54
N SER A 396 10.50 -0.52 18.49
CA SER A 396 9.78 0.76 18.32
C SER A 396 8.68 0.75 17.24
N GLY A 397 8.14 -0.43 16.92
CA GLY A 397 6.92 -0.55 16.11
C GLY A 397 5.71 0.04 16.83
N VAL A 398 4.87 0.77 16.09
CA VAL A 398 3.66 1.41 16.61
C VAL A 398 2.46 0.97 15.78
N LEU A 399 1.41 0.51 16.46
CA LEU A 399 0.09 0.29 15.88
C LEU A 399 -0.91 1.22 16.58
N SER A 400 -1.50 2.14 15.82
CA SER A 400 -2.52 3.08 16.31
C SER A 400 -3.89 2.78 15.72
N PHE A 401 -4.95 3.23 16.41
CA PHE A 401 -6.34 3.01 16.04
C PHE A 401 -7.10 4.33 16.11
N GLY A 402 -8.11 4.46 15.26
CA GLY A 402 -9.03 5.60 15.27
C GLY A 402 -8.62 6.72 14.32
N LEU A 403 -9.50 7.70 14.20
CA LEU A 403 -9.28 8.89 13.38
C LEU A 403 -8.65 10.01 14.22
N ALA A 404 -7.66 10.69 13.65
CA ALA A 404 -7.13 11.91 14.22
C ALA A 404 -8.28 12.93 14.46
N HIS A 405 -8.23 13.61 15.61
CA HIS A 405 -9.21 14.62 16.04
C HIS A 405 -10.64 14.14 16.37
N TYR A 406 -10.89 12.82 16.44
CA TYR A 406 -12.15 12.29 16.98
C TYR A 406 -11.98 11.91 18.45
N ALA A 407 -12.87 12.42 19.31
CA ALA A 407 -12.78 12.25 20.77
C ALA A 407 -12.98 10.80 21.25
N SER A 408 -13.58 9.95 20.41
CA SER A 408 -13.78 8.53 20.67
C SER A 408 -13.71 7.74 19.36
N SER A 409 -13.03 6.60 19.39
CA SER A 409 -13.11 5.54 18.37
C SER A 409 -13.25 4.22 19.12
N GLU A 410 -14.08 3.31 18.63
CA GLU A 410 -14.22 1.99 19.22
C GLU A 410 -13.42 0.99 18.39
N PHE A 411 -12.67 0.14 19.06
CA PHE A 411 -11.90 -0.90 18.41
C PHE A 411 -12.05 -2.24 19.12
N GLU A 412 -12.02 -3.30 18.33
CA GLU A 412 -12.01 -4.67 18.81
C GLU A 412 -10.77 -5.36 18.23
N LEU A 413 -9.90 -5.84 19.11
CA LEU A 413 -8.66 -6.52 18.76
C LEU A 413 -8.78 -7.98 19.16
N LEU A 414 -8.79 -8.89 18.19
CA LEU A 414 -8.80 -10.33 18.42
C LEU A 414 -7.56 -10.96 17.80
N ALA A 415 -6.76 -11.60 18.64
CA ALA A 415 -5.60 -12.39 18.26
C ALA A 415 -5.48 -13.56 19.24
N GLU A 416 -4.93 -14.70 18.80
CA GLU A 416 -4.52 -15.77 19.73
C GLU A 416 -3.41 -15.27 20.67
N GLU A 417 -2.52 -14.41 20.16
CA GLU A 417 -1.44 -13.83 20.96
C GLU A 417 -1.17 -12.35 20.59
N LEU A 418 -0.92 -11.53 21.60
CA LEU A 418 -0.44 -10.15 21.45
C LEU A 418 0.94 -10.04 22.08
N PHE A 419 1.96 -9.74 21.27
CA PHE A 419 3.34 -9.65 21.75
C PHE A 419 3.92 -8.25 21.52
N ASN A 420 4.58 -7.72 22.55
CA ASN A 420 5.18 -6.39 22.53
C ASN A 420 6.57 -6.44 23.17
N GLU A 421 7.60 -6.28 22.36
CA GLU A 421 8.99 -6.28 22.82
C GLU A 421 9.64 -4.92 22.54
N ARG A 422 10.02 -4.24 23.63
CA ARG A 422 10.69 -2.92 23.57
C ARG A 422 12.20 -3.01 23.33
N LEU A 423 12.81 -4.18 23.47
CA LEU A 423 14.26 -4.34 23.43
C LEU A 423 14.67 -5.09 22.17
N CYS A 424 15.01 -4.34 21.12
CA CYS A 424 15.80 -4.88 20.03
C CYS A 424 17.25 -4.54 20.29
N ASN A 425 18.11 -5.56 20.26
CA ASN A 425 19.53 -5.45 20.56
C ASN A 425 20.24 -4.41 19.69
N GLN A 426 20.36 -3.19 20.21
CA GLN A 426 21.49 -2.27 20.02
C GLN A 426 21.52 -1.26 21.19
N GLY A 427 22.39 -1.52 22.16
CA GLY A 427 23.08 -0.51 22.98
C GLY A 427 22.27 0.50 23.80
N TYR A 428 22.09 0.16 25.09
CA TYR A 428 21.93 1.05 26.26
C TYR A 428 20.57 1.72 26.57
N LYS A 429 20.27 1.64 27.88
CA LYS A 429 19.04 1.96 28.59
C LYS A 429 18.90 3.46 28.85
N GLU A 430 17.72 4.02 28.67
CA GLU A 430 17.12 4.95 29.64
C GLU A 430 15.59 4.97 29.50
N TRP A 431 14.89 4.80 30.63
CA TRP A 431 13.44 4.73 30.73
C TRP A 431 12.96 5.96 31.50
N LYS A 432 12.12 6.81 30.90
CA LYS A 432 11.37 7.86 31.59
C LYS A 432 9.88 7.69 31.30
N GLY A 433 9.13 7.28 32.32
CA GLY A 433 7.67 7.24 32.27
C GLY A 433 7.10 6.79 33.61
N GLU A 434 6.49 7.71 34.36
CA GLU A 434 5.85 7.42 35.64
C GLU A 434 4.71 6.42 35.48
N ARG A 435 4.70 5.42 36.35
CA ARG A 435 3.62 4.45 36.50
C ARG A 435 2.45 5.14 37.21
N LYS A 436 1.32 5.39 36.53
CA LYS A 436 0.03 5.52 37.23
C LYS A 436 -0.54 4.13 37.45
N LYS A 437 -0.84 3.86 38.72
CA LYS A 437 -1.25 2.59 39.29
C LYS A 437 -2.75 2.42 39.07
N GLY A 438 -3.15 1.27 38.53
CA GLY A 438 -4.51 0.76 38.61
C GLY A 438 -5.24 0.77 37.28
N GLU A 439 -5.13 -0.33 36.55
CA GLU A 439 -6.25 -1.04 35.94
C GLU A 439 -5.72 -2.40 35.46
N ASN A 440 -6.18 -3.46 36.11
CA ASN A 440 -6.06 -4.83 35.62
C ASN A 440 -7.15 -5.01 34.58
N ILE A 441 -6.83 -5.57 33.43
CA ILE A 441 -7.81 -6.17 32.54
C ILE A 441 -7.31 -7.58 32.25
N GLU A 442 -8.16 -8.56 32.57
CA GLU A 442 -8.04 -9.99 32.22
C GLU A 442 -8.09 -10.20 30.71
#